data_AF-A0A7C2MCQ3-F1
#
_entry.id   AF-A0A7C2MCQ3-F1
#
_cell.length_a   1.000
_cell.length_b   1.000
_cell.length_c   1.000
_cell.angle_alpha   90.00
_cell.angle_beta   90.00
_cell.angle_gamma   90.00
#
_symmetry.space_group_name_H-M   'P 1'
#
loop_
_entity.id
_entity.type
_entity.pdbx_description
1 polymer ?
#
loop_
_entity_poly.entity_id
_entity_poly.type
_entity_poly.pdbx_seq_one_letter_code
_entity_poly.pdbx_strand_id
1 'polypeptide(L)' 'IGETFVVEHPGEIENQHILLVDDLVTTGATLEACAEKLLQVNGVKISIATMAVTH' A
#
# COMPACT_ATOMS: atom_id res chain seq x y z
N ILE A 1 17.25 -2.17 -10.36
CA ILE A 1 15.87 -1.78 -10.73
C ILE A 1 15.38 -0.94 -9.58
N GLY A 2 15.06 0.34 -9.82
CA GLY A 2 14.81 1.33 -8.76
C GLY A 2 13.47 1.08 -8.08
N GLU A 3 13.41 1.34 -6.77
CA GLU A 3 12.17 1.21 -6.01
C GLU A 3 11.21 2.36 -6.38
N THR A 4 10.01 2.04 -6.85
CA THR A 4 9.01 3.04 -7.30
C THR A 4 8.33 3.74 -6.12
N PHE A 5 8.33 3.13 -4.93
CA PHE A 5 7.67 3.62 -3.72
C PHE A 5 8.60 3.54 -2.50
N VAL A 6 8.50 4.54 -1.63
CA VAL A 6 9.31 4.68 -0.40
C VAL A 6 8.41 5.10 0.76
N VAL A 7 8.67 4.55 1.95
CA VAL A 7 8.08 5.00 3.22
C VAL A 7 9.10 5.90 3.91
N GLU A 8 8.85 7.22 3.96
CA GLU A 8 9.81 8.19 4.50
C GLU A 8 9.99 8.09 6.02
N HIS A 9 8.89 7.83 6.74
CA HIS A 9 8.86 7.79 8.21
C HIS A 9 8.25 6.47 8.73
N PRO A 10 8.94 5.33 8.58
CA PRO A 10 8.38 4.02 8.93
C PRO A 10 8.01 3.91 10.42
N GLY A 11 8.73 4.60 11.31
CA GLY A 11 8.43 4.58 12.75
C GLY A 11 7.08 5.20 13.13
N GLU A 12 6.51 6.07 12.29
CA GLU A 12 5.23 6.73 12.58
C GLU A 12 4.02 5.81 12.32
N ILE A 13 4.23 4.72 11.58
CA ILE A 13 3.15 3.81 11.18
C ILE A 13 3.25 2.42 11.83
N GLU A 14 4.18 2.19 12.76
CA GLU A 14 4.29 0.92 13.46
C GLU A 14 2.99 0.53 14.18
N ASN A 15 2.61 -0.75 14.06
CA ASN A 15 1.38 -1.32 14.63
C ASN A 15 0.07 -0.66 14.16
N GLN A 16 0.12 0.18 13.11
CA GLN A 16 -1.07 0.85 12.58
C GLN A 16 -1.82 -0.03 11.58
N HIS A 17 -3.12 0.23 11.44
CA HIS A 17 -3.94 -0.33 10.37
C HIS A 17 -4.24 0.77 9.34
N ILE A 18 -3.70 0.60 8.13
CA ILE A 18 -3.76 1.58 7.05
C ILE A 18 -4.78 1.14 6.00
N LEU A 19 -5.65 2.07 5.58
CA LEU A 19 -6.55 1.88 4.45
C LEU A 19 -5.92 2.54 3.21
N LEU A 20 -5.52 1.74 2.23
CA LEU A 20 -5.13 2.22 0.91
C LEU A 20 -6.38 2.45 0.07
N VAL A 21 -6.49 3.64 -0.52
CA VAL A 21 -7.66 4.05 -1.31
C VAL A 21 -7.20 4.46 -2.71
N ASP A 22 -7.87 3.93 -3.73
CA ASP A 22 -7.70 4.31 -5.13
C ASP A 22 -9.07 4.44 -5.83
N ASP A 23 -9.13 5.06 -7.00
CA ASP A 23 -10.38 5.17 -7.77
C ASP A 23 -10.62 3.93 -8.67
N LEU A 24 -9.60 3.45 -9.37
CA LEU A 24 -9.70 2.34 -10.31
C LEU A 24 -8.48 1.42 -10.23
N VAL A 25 -8.75 0.14 -9.97
CA VAL A 25 -7.73 -0.91 -10.04
C VAL A 25 -7.81 -1.62 -11.38
N THR A 26 -6.72 -1.56 -12.16
CA THR A 26 -6.54 -2.36 -13.37
C THR A 26 -5.81 -3.66 -13.04
N THR A 27 -4.47 -3.67 -13.08
CA THR A 27 -3.67 -4.85 -12.74
C THR A 27 -3.41 -5.00 -11.25
N GLY A 28 -3.66 -3.95 -10.46
CA GLY A 28 -3.32 -3.91 -9.03
C GLY A 28 -1.84 -3.69 -8.72
N ALA A 29 -0.96 -3.64 -9.72
CA ALA A 29 0.49 -3.53 -9.53
C ALA A 29 0.91 -2.30 -8.70
N THR A 30 0.22 -1.17 -8.88
CA THR A 30 0.46 0.05 -8.10
C THR A 30 0.16 -0.15 -6.61
N LEU A 31 -1.02 -0.70 -6.30
CA LEU A 31 -1.43 -0.97 -4.92
C LEU A 31 -0.57 -2.05 -4.26
N GLU A 32 -0.18 -3.07 -5.02
CA GLU A 32 0.72 -4.13 -4.56
C GLU A 32 2.10 -3.56 -4.18
N ALA A 33 2.72 -2.79 -5.07
CA ALA A 33 4.04 -2.20 -4.80
C ALA A 33 4.02 -1.22 -3.60
N CYS A 34 2.92 -0.47 -3.41
CA CYS A 34 2.71 0.35 -2.21
C CYS A 34 2.55 -0.52 -0.95
N ALA A 35 1.68 -1.53 -1.01
CA ALA A 35 1.40 -2.40 0.13
C ALA A 35 2.64 -3.17 0.59
N GLU A 36 3.46 -3.67 -0.34
CA GLU A 36 4.72 -4.36 -0.03
C GLU A 36 5.67 -3.49 0.80
N LYS A 37 5.76 -2.20 0.49
CA LYS A 37 6.61 -1.26 1.24
C LYS A 37 6.07 -0.96 2.64
N LEU A 38 4.76 -0.83 2.76
CA LEU A 38 4.11 -0.58 4.05
C LEU A 38 4.17 -1.81 4.97
N LEU A 39 4.01 -3.02 4.42
CA LEU A 39 4.08 -4.28 5.19
C LEU A 39 5.49 -4.62 5.70
N GLN A 40 6.53 -3.92 5.22
CA GLN A 40 7.88 -4.03 5.80
C GLN A 40 7.98 -3.35 7.17
N VAL A 41 7.04 -2.48 7.53
CA VAL A 41 6.99 -1.85 8.84
C VAL A 41 6.32 -2.78 9.86
N ASN A 42 6.93 -2.89 11.04
CA ASN A 42 6.48 -3.82 12.07
C ASN A 42 5.03 -3.55 12.51
N GLY A 43 4.23 -4.61 12.55
CA GLY A 43 2.85 -4.58 13.03
C GLY A 43 1.85 -3.89 12.11
N VAL A 44 2.28 -3.38 10.94
CA VAL A 44 1.36 -2.75 9.98
C VAL A 44 0.37 -3.77 9.43
N LYS A 45 -0.90 -3.36 9.40
CA LYS A 45 -1.97 -4.05 8.69
C LYS A 45 -2.49 -3.17 7.57
N ILE A 46 -2.94 -3.80 6.49
CA ILE A 46 -3.45 -3.08 5.32
C ILE A 46 -4.85 -3.55 4.98
N SER A 47 -5.74 -2.61 4.70
CA SER A 47 -6.97 -2.81 3.95
C SER A 47 -6.92 -2.01 2.67
N ILE A 48 -7.67 -2.43 1.66
CA ILE A 48 -7.73 -1.77 0.35
C ILE A 48 -9.18 -1.42 0.06
N ALA A 49 -9.44 -0.20 -0.39
CA ALA A 49 -10.71 0.24 -0.95
C ALA A 49 -10.48 0.83 -2.34
N THR A 50 -11.32 0.45 -3.30
CA THR A 50 -11.33 1.01 -4.65
C THR A 50 -12.77 1.22 -5.12
N MET A 51 -13.02 2.22 -5.96
CA MET A 51 -14.35 2.43 -6.54
C MET A 51 -14.66 1.44 -7.65
N ALA A 52 -13.65 1.03 -8.41
CA ALA A 52 -13.82 0.08 -9.51
C ALA A 52 -12.61 -0.86 -9.67
N VAL A 53 -12.88 -2.04 -10.22
CA VAL A 53 -11.88 -3.02 -10.64
C VAL A 53 -12.16 -3.37 -12.09
N THR A 54 -11.11 -3.43 -12.90
CA THR A 54 -11.18 -3.81 -14.30
C THR A 54 -10.11 -4.86 -14.62
N HIS A 55 -10.30 -5.62 -15.69
CA HIS A 55 -9.42 -6.72 -16.12
C HIS A 55 -8.70 -6.33 -17.42
#